data_AF-A0A369J639-F1
#
_entry.id   AF-A0A369J639-F1
#
_cell.length_a   1.000
_cell.length_b   1.000
_cell.length_c   1.000
_cell.angle_alpha   90.00
_cell.angle_beta   90.00
_cell.angle_gamma   90.00
#
_symmetry.space_group_name_H-M   'P 1'
#
loop_
_entity.id
_entity.type
_entity.pdbx_description
1 polymer ?
#
loop_
_entity_poly.entity_id
_entity_poly.type
_entity_poly.pdbx_seq_one_letter_code
_entity_poly.pdbx_strand_id
1 'polypeptide(L)'
;MSDTTPVTQSQSPAPPEESNVGSSLSRTSPEPSFHLSVTRTWGNRTLPVNSAAWRALRAQILARDNRTCASCGYASPHGRAMKIDHKDGNASNNDPANLRVHCPPCETLRHCGLAGVNGWVMIARSDMDQLEILRRTREIFEGSGRIPGFLEIDPLATSVDMHTVDFANILLETDWEALPEEMRSLKGFFTEKASELFSDTMPLAKGRQVETVDDSDVSDRRAKEIRDIETSLPWVRYSPEAHESLKKFFRAYPPSTTEQSKIAWICIDNPRAQEGRTEGDVAALCRGWDEICANSEASISELDKLAHRFGVLSGKWLIFPPRGIVDDVWARIARATHAGTLGSSAKVSPRNDIGSHVICVFTDDYTDYDEVRRVRDSLNRLGHKQPIGYKPDVYTYCDVYKGNRWNIPPTRYRL
;
A
#
# COMPACT_ATOMS: atom_id res chain seq x y z
N MET A 1 37.86 18.86 67.15
CA MET A 1 37.78 19.24 68.58
C MET A 1 37.13 20.61 68.59
N SER A 2 35.85 20.80 68.88
CA SER A 2 34.82 19.99 69.56
C SER A 2 33.44 20.50 69.05
N ASP A 3 32.54 19.62 68.61
CA ASP A 3 31.31 19.20 69.32
C ASP A 3 30.46 20.38 69.84
N THR A 4 29.15 20.53 69.53
CA THR A 4 28.05 19.57 69.77
C THR A 4 26.78 19.93 68.97
N THR A 5 26.00 18.93 68.54
CA THR A 5 24.56 18.94 68.14
C THR A 5 23.65 19.00 69.40
N PRO A 6 22.28 18.89 69.36
CA PRO A 6 21.19 19.18 68.40
C PRO A 6 19.99 19.95 69.06
N VAL A 7 18.84 20.13 68.38
CA VAL A 7 17.45 19.81 68.84
C VAL A 7 16.37 20.51 68.00
N THR A 8 15.27 19.77 67.81
CA THR A 8 14.12 19.88 66.90
C THR A 8 12.86 20.52 67.53
N GLN A 9 11.91 20.88 66.63
CA GLN A 9 10.43 20.93 66.75
C GLN A 9 9.69 22.19 67.29
N SER A 10 8.77 22.72 66.46
CA SER A 10 7.29 22.69 66.64
C SER A 10 6.61 23.57 65.56
N GLN A 11 5.85 22.96 64.62
CA GLN A 11 4.38 22.87 64.55
C GLN A 11 3.60 24.20 64.44
N SER A 12 2.80 24.34 63.37
CA SER A 12 1.39 24.79 63.42
C SER A 12 0.72 24.79 62.02
N PRO A 13 -0.63 24.78 61.94
CA PRO A 13 -1.40 23.88 61.06
C PRO A 13 -2.13 24.54 59.87
N ALA A 14 -2.77 23.69 59.07
CA ALA A 14 -3.55 24.00 57.87
C ALA A 14 -4.87 24.77 58.10
N PRO A 15 -5.35 25.53 57.10
CA PRO A 15 -6.75 25.93 56.95
C PRO A 15 -7.36 25.35 55.64
N PRO A 16 -8.68 25.46 55.40
CA PRO A 16 -9.57 24.31 55.17
C PRO A 16 -9.88 24.01 53.70
N GLU A 17 -10.46 22.82 53.48
CA GLU A 17 -11.18 22.46 52.27
C GLU A 17 -12.44 23.34 52.10
N GLU A 18 -12.51 24.06 50.98
CA GLU A 18 -13.78 24.46 50.39
C GLU A 18 -13.86 23.99 48.94
N SER A 19 -14.90 23.20 48.70
CA SER A 19 -15.41 22.74 47.42
C SER A 19 -15.62 23.89 46.43
N ASN A 20 -15.02 23.81 45.25
CA ASN A 20 -15.45 24.61 44.12
C ASN A 20 -15.73 23.73 42.90
N VAL A 21 -17.03 23.55 42.64
CA VAL A 21 -17.58 23.01 41.41
C VAL A 21 -17.33 24.05 40.32
N GLY A 22 -16.34 23.80 39.47
CA GLY A 22 -15.98 24.68 38.35
C GLY A 22 -15.85 23.89 37.06
N SER A 23 -16.94 23.76 36.32
CA SER A 23 -16.92 23.37 34.92
C SER A 23 -16.14 24.41 34.11
N SER A 24 -15.11 24.00 33.39
CA SER A 24 -14.80 24.59 32.09
C SER A 24 -13.83 23.67 31.36
N LEU A 25 -14.40 22.91 30.42
CA LEU A 25 -13.66 22.29 29.34
C LEU A 25 -12.82 23.38 28.66
N SER A 26 -11.50 23.23 28.70
CA SER A 26 -10.61 24.04 27.88
C SER A 26 -10.95 23.77 26.41
N ARG A 27 -11.76 24.66 25.81
CA ARG A 27 -11.90 24.77 24.37
C ARG A 27 -10.53 25.15 23.83
N THR A 28 -9.75 24.14 23.47
CA THR A 28 -8.62 24.31 22.54
C THR A 28 -9.18 24.97 21.28
N SER A 29 -8.59 26.09 20.89
CA SER A 29 -8.93 26.85 19.69
C SER A 29 -9.17 25.93 18.50
N PRO A 30 -10.15 26.22 17.60
CA PRO A 30 -10.35 25.41 16.42
C PRO A 30 -9.06 25.39 15.59
N GLU A 31 -8.64 24.19 15.20
CA GLU A 31 -7.63 24.01 14.15
C GLU A 31 -8.03 24.84 12.90
N PRO A 32 -7.06 25.30 12.08
CA PRO A 32 -7.34 26.08 10.88
C PRO A 32 -8.40 25.38 10.02
N SER A 33 -9.21 26.17 9.32
CA SER A 33 -10.35 25.70 8.52
C SER A 33 -9.95 24.45 7.72
N PHE A 34 -10.62 23.32 7.94
CA PHE A 34 -10.35 22.11 7.17
C PHE A 34 -10.69 22.39 5.71
N HIS A 35 -9.72 22.24 4.81
CA HIS A 35 -9.87 22.47 3.37
C HIS A 35 -9.02 21.50 2.56
N LEU A 36 -9.20 21.48 1.24
CA LEU A 36 -8.33 20.74 0.33
C LEU A 36 -6.89 21.24 0.46
N SER A 37 -5.94 20.33 0.61
CA SER A 37 -4.53 20.68 0.75
C SER A 37 -3.62 19.64 0.09
N VAL A 38 -2.34 20.00 0.00
CA VAL A 38 -1.27 19.16 -0.53
C VAL A 38 -0.13 19.08 0.48
N THR A 39 0.61 17.98 0.44
CA THR A 39 1.86 17.84 1.20
C THR A 39 3.05 18.13 0.30
N ARG A 40 3.87 19.11 0.69
CA ARG A 40 5.08 19.55 -0.04
C ARG A 40 6.32 18.70 0.26
N THR A 41 6.30 17.94 1.37
CA THR A 41 7.44 17.15 1.85
C THR A 41 7.09 15.66 1.86
N TRP A 42 7.39 14.97 0.77
CA TRP A 42 7.25 13.51 0.69
C TRP A 42 8.59 12.80 0.91
N GLY A 43 8.58 11.75 1.72
CA GLY A 43 9.60 10.68 1.63
C GLY A 43 10.80 10.77 2.56
N ASN A 44 10.98 11.82 3.35
CA ASN A 44 12.05 11.87 4.35
C ASN A 44 11.59 11.27 5.69
N ARG A 45 11.37 9.95 5.73
CA ARG A 45 10.97 9.21 6.95
C ARG A 45 12.19 8.57 7.60
N THR A 46 12.50 8.93 8.85
CA THR A 46 13.50 8.23 9.68
C THR A 46 13.00 6.88 10.19
N LEU A 47 11.69 6.70 10.31
CA LEU A 47 11.04 5.45 10.74
C LEU A 47 10.25 4.82 9.58
N PRO A 48 10.67 3.65 9.08
CA PRO A 48 9.90 2.92 8.08
C PRO A 48 8.52 2.54 8.60
N VAL A 49 7.46 2.80 7.84
CA VAL A 49 6.05 2.56 8.25
C VAL A 49 5.70 1.08 8.44
N ASN A 50 6.59 0.19 8.05
CA ASN A 50 6.47 -1.25 8.23
C ASN A 50 7.30 -1.76 9.42
N SER A 51 8.17 -0.93 10.00
CA SER A 51 9.01 -1.31 11.15
C SER A 51 8.19 -1.64 12.40
N ALA A 52 8.73 -2.52 13.27
CA ALA A 52 8.12 -2.81 14.58
C ALA A 52 7.99 -1.54 15.43
N ALA A 53 8.99 -0.66 15.38
CA ALA A 53 8.97 0.63 16.06
C ALA A 53 7.81 1.52 15.59
N TRP A 54 7.57 1.62 14.28
CA TRP A 54 6.41 2.36 13.77
C TRP A 54 5.08 1.68 14.13
N ARG A 55 5.00 0.34 14.12
CA ARG A 55 3.78 -0.38 14.54
C ARG A 55 3.46 -0.13 16.02
N ALA A 56 4.46 -0.17 16.89
CA ALA A 56 4.31 0.14 18.32
C ALA A 56 3.89 1.59 18.53
N LEU A 57 4.57 2.54 17.87
CA LEU A 57 4.23 3.96 17.91
C LEU A 57 2.80 4.20 17.40
N ARG A 58 2.44 3.62 16.26
CA ARG A 58 1.09 3.70 15.70
C ARG A 58 0.04 3.15 16.67
N ALA A 59 0.27 1.99 17.29
CA ALA A 59 -0.64 1.42 18.27
C ALA A 59 -0.80 2.35 19.48
N GLN A 60 0.30 2.93 19.97
CA GLN A 60 0.29 3.92 21.04
C GLN A 60 -0.55 5.15 20.67
N ILE A 61 -0.36 5.74 19.48
CA ILE A 61 -1.12 6.92 19.04
C ILE A 61 -2.60 6.61 18.83
N LEU A 62 -2.93 5.46 18.21
CA LEU A 62 -4.32 5.03 18.06
C LEU A 62 -5.02 4.83 19.41
N ALA A 63 -4.32 4.25 20.39
CA ALA A 63 -4.85 4.08 21.74
C ALA A 63 -5.03 5.44 22.45
N ARG A 64 -4.02 6.31 22.39
CA ARG A 64 -4.05 7.66 22.99
C ARG A 64 -5.21 8.49 22.47
N ASP A 65 -5.41 8.50 21.15
CA ASP A 65 -6.44 9.32 20.51
C ASP A 65 -7.80 8.61 20.42
N ASN A 66 -7.94 7.44 21.08
CA ASN A 66 -9.12 6.59 21.02
C ASN A 66 -9.62 6.34 19.58
N ARG A 67 -8.68 6.20 18.62
CA ARG A 67 -8.94 6.00 17.18
C ARG A 67 -9.83 7.10 16.58
N THR A 68 -9.78 8.30 17.13
CA THR A 68 -10.60 9.44 16.74
C THR A 68 -9.85 10.32 15.75
N CYS A 69 -10.47 10.59 14.62
CA CYS A 69 -9.94 11.52 13.62
C CYS A 69 -9.86 12.93 14.19
N ALA A 70 -8.67 13.53 14.21
CA ALA A 70 -8.42 14.88 14.71
C ALA A 70 -9.10 15.95 13.85
N SER A 71 -9.36 15.69 12.56
CA SER A 71 -10.04 16.66 11.69
C SER A 71 -11.57 16.63 11.82
N CYS A 72 -12.19 15.44 11.78
CA CYS A 72 -13.65 15.33 11.71
C CYS A 72 -14.34 14.77 12.96
N GLY A 73 -13.58 14.27 13.93
CA GLY A 73 -14.11 13.66 15.15
C GLY A 73 -14.62 12.23 14.96
N TYR A 74 -14.53 11.64 13.76
CA TYR A 74 -14.95 10.26 13.54
C TYR A 74 -14.06 9.28 14.31
N ALA A 75 -14.66 8.46 15.17
CA ALA A 75 -13.98 7.38 15.89
C ALA A 75 -14.23 6.03 15.23
N SER A 76 -13.17 5.40 14.70
CA SER A 76 -13.31 4.05 14.13
C SER A 76 -13.40 2.99 15.23
N PRO A 77 -14.35 2.04 15.17
CA PRO A 77 -14.51 0.97 16.15
C PRO A 77 -13.29 0.03 16.24
N HIS A 78 -12.44 -0.01 15.21
CA HIS A 78 -11.27 -0.90 15.17
C HIS A 78 -9.95 -0.18 14.84
N GLY A 79 -9.97 1.03 14.28
CA GLY A 79 -8.74 1.83 14.05
C GLY A 79 -7.82 1.36 12.92
N ARG A 80 -7.99 0.14 12.40
CA ARG A 80 -7.17 -0.48 11.33
C ARG A 80 -6.83 0.46 10.17
N ALA A 81 -7.82 1.11 9.57
CA ALA A 81 -7.63 1.97 8.41
C ALA A 81 -7.20 3.42 8.73
N MET A 82 -7.29 3.84 10.00
CA MET A 82 -6.96 5.20 10.42
C MET A 82 -5.50 5.53 10.12
N LYS A 83 -5.17 6.77 9.74
CA LYS A 83 -3.82 7.21 9.34
C LYS A 83 -3.16 7.98 10.48
N ILE A 84 -1.84 7.92 10.56
CA ILE A 84 -1.04 8.74 11.49
C ILE A 84 -0.40 9.85 10.67
N ASP A 85 -0.72 11.09 11.02
CA ASP A 85 -0.25 12.31 10.42
C ASP A 85 0.71 13.06 11.36
N HIS A 86 1.66 13.77 10.77
CA HIS A 86 2.66 14.58 11.45
C HIS A 86 2.21 16.05 11.39
N LYS A 87 1.92 16.66 12.54
CA LYS A 87 1.37 18.03 12.62
C LYS A 87 2.24 19.09 11.93
N ASP A 88 3.56 18.90 11.99
CA ASP A 88 4.56 19.78 11.38
C ASP A 88 4.88 19.44 9.91
N GLY A 89 4.24 18.41 9.33
CA GLY A 89 4.54 17.93 7.97
C GLY A 89 5.91 17.27 7.80
N ASN A 90 6.67 17.09 8.90
CA ASN A 90 7.97 16.45 8.89
C ASN A 90 7.82 14.97 9.25
N ALA A 91 7.86 14.11 8.22
CA ALA A 91 7.70 12.67 8.37
C ALA A 91 8.81 11.96 9.18
N SER A 92 9.86 12.68 9.58
CA SER A 92 10.91 12.20 10.49
C SER A 92 10.69 12.58 11.97
N ASN A 93 9.79 13.51 12.27
CA ASN A 93 9.51 13.94 13.64
C ASN A 93 8.48 13.01 14.30
N ASN A 94 8.96 11.89 14.82
CA ASN A 94 8.13 10.83 15.40
C ASN A 94 7.82 11.02 16.90
N ASP A 95 7.99 12.25 17.43
CA ASP A 95 7.52 12.58 18.77
C ASP A 95 6.00 12.33 18.84
N PRO A 96 5.50 11.51 19.78
CA PRO A 96 4.07 11.29 19.95
C PRO A 96 3.25 12.59 19.98
N ALA A 97 3.72 13.67 20.59
CA ALA A 97 3.03 14.96 20.65
C ALA A 97 2.85 15.61 19.26
N ASN A 98 3.74 15.33 18.32
CA ASN A 98 3.67 15.76 16.93
C ASN A 98 2.72 14.89 16.08
N LEU A 99 2.33 13.72 16.56
CA LEU A 99 1.48 12.79 15.81
C LEU A 99 0.00 12.98 16.14
N ARG A 100 -0.86 12.78 15.14
CA ARG A 100 -2.32 12.75 15.29
C ARG A 100 -2.96 11.70 14.38
N VAL A 101 -4.16 11.25 14.74
CA VAL A 101 -4.93 10.30 13.94
C VAL A 101 -5.85 11.03 12.95
N HIS A 102 -5.91 10.59 11.70
CA HIS A 102 -6.96 10.99 10.74
C HIS A 102 -7.67 9.77 10.15
N CYS A 103 -8.95 9.93 9.77
CA CYS A 103 -9.63 8.91 8.97
C CYS A 103 -9.20 9.01 7.49
N PRO A 104 -9.26 7.90 6.72
CA PRO A 104 -8.91 7.89 5.30
C PRO A 104 -9.58 8.98 4.45
N PRO A 105 -10.86 9.34 4.64
CA PRO A 105 -11.46 10.46 3.92
C PRO A 105 -10.82 11.82 4.26
N CYS A 106 -10.55 12.10 5.53
CA CYS A 106 -9.87 13.34 5.92
C CYS A 106 -8.46 13.44 5.35
N GLU A 107 -7.72 12.33 5.44
CA GLU A 107 -6.37 12.23 4.88
C GLU A 107 -6.39 12.47 3.37
N THR A 108 -7.36 11.89 2.66
CA THR A 108 -7.54 12.05 1.21
C THR A 108 -7.74 13.51 0.81
N LEU A 109 -8.53 14.28 1.57
CA LEU A 109 -8.73 15.72 1.31
C LEU A 109 -7.46 16.54 1.58
N ARG A 110 -6.61 16.10 2.52
CA ARG A 110 -5.29 16.71 2.81
C ARG A 110 -4.20 16.34 1.80
N HIS A 111 -4.46 15.34 0.96
CA HIS A 111 -3.62 14.92 -0.16
C HIS A 111 -4.41 14.93 -1.47
N CYS A 112 -5.07 16.06 -1.75
CA CYS A 112 -6.09 16.13 -2.81
C CYS A 112 -5.56 15.84 -4.22
N GLY A 113 -4.27 16.07 -4.49
CA GLY A 113 -3.67 15.74 -5.79
C GLY A 113 -3.73 14.24 -6.11
N LEU A 114 -3.38 13.38 -5.14
CA LEU A 114 -3.48 11.92 -5.32
C LEU A 114 -4.95 11.48 -5.40
N ALA A 115 -5.83 12.13 -4.63
CA ALA A 115 -7.26 11.89 -4.67
C ALA A 115 -7.83 12.18 -6.07
N GLY A 116 -7.39 13.27 -6.70
CA GLY A 116 -7.75 13.63 -8.07
C GLY A 116 -7.29 12.60 -9.10
N VAL A 117 -6.04 12.13 -9.00
CA VAL A 117 -5.50 11.09 -9.92
C VAL A 117 -6.31 9.79 -9.84
N ASN A 118 -6.71 9.38 -8.63
CA ASN A 118 -7.55 8.19 -8.43
C ASN A 118 -9.03 8.43 -8.75
N GLY A 119 -9.43 9.68 -8.99
CA GLY A 119 -10.82 10.08 -9.19
C GLY A 119 -11.69 9.92 -7.95
N TRP A 120 -11.11 9.92 -6.75
CA TRP A 120 -11.81 9.79 -5.46
C TRP A 120 -12.51 11.07 -5.04
N VAL A 121 -11.97 12.22 -5.44
CA VAL A 121 -12.51 13.54 -5.10
C VAL A 121 -12.62 14.36 -6.37
N MET A 122 -13.79 14.94 -6.59
CA MET A 122 -14.03 16.01 -7.56
C MET A 122 -14.15 17.35 -6.82
N ILE A 123 -13.93 18.46 -7.53
CA ILE A 123 -14.13 19.80 -6.98
C ILE A 123 -15.39 20.45 -7.55
N ALA A 124 -16.08 21.19 -6.69
CA ALA A 124 -17.21 22.05 -7.05
C ALA A 124 -17.20 23.30 -6.16
N ARG A 125 -17.85 24.37 -6.60
CA ARG A 125 -18.01 25.58 -5.81
C ARG A 125 -19.15 25.40 -4.82
N SER A 126 -18.92 25.73 -3.55
CA SER A 126 -19.91 25.61 -2.48
C SER A 126 -19.55 26.53 -1.31
N ASP A 127 -20.58 27.14 -0.71
CA ASP A 127 -20.46 27.91 0.54
C ASP A 127 -20.45 27.01 1.78
N MET A 128 -20.72 25.71 1.61
CA MET A 128 -20.66 24.73 2.68
C MET A 128 -19.21 24.48 3.10
N ASP A 129 -18.98 24.44 4.40
CA ASP A 129 -17.68 24.09 4.95
C ASP A 129 -17.26 22.68 4.50
N GLN A 130 -15.98 22.52 4.16
CA GLN A 130 -15.43 21.24 3.68
C GLN A 130 -15.65 20.11 4.70
N LEU A 131 -15.60 20.44 6.00
CA LEU A 131 -15.83 19.49 7.07
C LEU A 131 -17.30 19.05 7.13
N GLU A 132 -18.22 19.95 6.85
CA GLU A 132 -19.64 19.65 6.79
C GLU A 132 -19.97 18.76 5.58
N ILE A 133 -19.38 19.04 4.42
CA ILE A 133 -19.47 18.17 3.23
C ILE A 133 -19.04 16.75 3.56
N LEU A 134 -17.90 16.60 4.26
CA LEU A 134 -17.40 15.28 4.68
C LEU A 134 -18.36 14.59 5.66
N ARG A 135 -18.90 15.32 6.65
CA ARG A 135 -19.83 14.75 7.64
C ARG A 135 -21.10 14.23 6.98
N ARG A 136 -21.73 15.03 6.12
CA ARG A 136 -22.92 14.62 5.37
C ARG A 136 -22.64 13.43 4.46
N THR A 137 -21.49 13.43 3.80
CA THR A 137 -21.05 12.28 2.97
C THR A 137 -21.00 11.01 3.80
N ARG A 138 -20.40 11.08 4.99
CA ARG A 138 -20.30 9.94 5.91
C ARG A 138 -21.67 9.49 6.41
N GLU A 139 -22.52 10.41 6.85
CA GLU A 139 -23.87 10.07 7.34
C GLU A 139 -24.69 9.33 6.28
N ILE A 140 -24.70 9.83 5.04
CA ILE A 140 -25.40 9.17 3.94
C ILE A 140 -24.75 7.82 3.61
N PHE A 141 -23.41 7.75 3.58
CA PHE A 141 -22.71 6.49 3.33
C PHE A 141 -23.01 5.44 4.39
N GLU A 142 -23.01 5.81 5.67
CA GLU A 142 -23.28 4.87 6.78
C GLU A 142 -24.73 4.38 6.76
N GLY A 143 -25.67 5.22 6.28
CA GLY A 143 -27.07 4.84 6.12
C GLY A 143 -27.39 4.02 4.85
N SER A 144 -26.62 4.20 3.78
CA SER A 144 -26.97 3.66 2.45
C SER A 144 -25.92 2.76 1.80
N GLY A 145 -24.67 2.78 2.25
CA GLY A 145 -23.52 2.11 1.64
C GLY A 145 -23.02 2.74 0.34
N ARG A 146 -23.57 3.89 -0.09
CA ARG A 146 -23.24 4.58 -1.34
C ARG A 146 -22.64 5.95 -1.06
N ILE A 147 -21.72 6.40 -1.92
CA ILE A 147 -21.26 7.78 -1.87
C ILE A 147 -22.32 8.69 -2.53
N PRO A 148 -22.85 9.71 -1.82
CA PRO A 148 -23.79 10.67 -2.39
C PRO A 148 -23.15 11.52 -3.49
N GLY A 149 -23.93 11.89 -4.50
CA GLY A 149 -23.53 12.90 -5.48
C GLY A 149 -23.41 14.28 -4.84
N PHE A 150 -22.61 15.18 -5.43
CA PHE A 150 -22.32 16.48 -4.84
C PHE A 150 -23.58 17.36 -4.61
N LEU A 151 -24.59 17.27 -5.48
CA LEU A 151 -25.88 17.96 -5.31
C LEU A 151 -26.77 17.35 -4.21
N GLU A 152 -26.55 16.08 -3.86
CA GLU A 152 -27.24 15.46 -2.72
C GLU A 152 -26.65 15.95 -1.39
N ILE A 153 -25.38 16.33 -1.39
CA ILE A 153 -24.70 16.92 -0.23
C ILE A 153 -25.05 18.41 -0.08
N ASP A 154 -24.88 19.15 -1.17
CA ASP A 154 -25.17 20.58 -1.25
C ASP A 154 -25.93 20.89 -2.56
N PRO A 155 -27.26 21.11 -2.47
CA PRO A 155 -28.07 21.45 -3.63
C PRO A 155 -27.70 22.78 -4.30
N LEU A 156 -26.95 23.66 -3.62
CA LEU A 156 -26.51 24.95 -4.14
C LEU A 156 -25.11 24.87 -4.76
N ALA A 157 -24.42 23.73 -4.65
CA ALA A 157 -23.10 23.56 -5.23
C ALA A 157 -23.15 23.63 -6.76
N THR A 158 -22.14 24.26 -7.36
CA THR A 158 -22.03 24.40 -8.81
C THR A 158 -20.76 23.71 -9.32
N SER A 159 -20.91 22.92 -10.39
CA SER A 159 -19.78 22.28 -11.05
C SER A 159 -18.83 23.32 -11.62
N VAL A 160 -17.53 23.03 -11.58
CA VAL A 160 -16.50 23.86 -12.19
C VAL A 160 -15.76 23.08 -13.25
N ASP A 161 -15.28 23.78 -14.29
CA ASP A 161 -14.43 23.20 -15.32
C ASP A 161 -12.96 23.24 -14.86
N MET A 162 -12.67 22.50 -13.79
CA MET A 162 -11.33 22.35 -13.22
C MET A 162 -11.22 20.98 -12.59
N HIS A 163 -10.13 20.27 -12.89
CA HIS A 163 -9.89 18.96 -12.28
C HIS A 163 -9.22 19.13 -10.91
N THR A 164 -9.48 18.20 -9.98
CA THR A 164 -8.88 18.21 -8.63
C THR A 164 -7.35 18.22 -8.67
N VAL A 165 -6.74 17.60 -9.69
CA VAL A 165 -5.29 17.61 -9.90
C VAL A 165 -4.77 19.01 -10.24
N ASP A 166 -5.50 19.76 -11.06
CA ASP A 166 -5.10 21.13 -11.44
C ASP A 166 -5.16 22.05 -10.22
N PHE A 167 -6.21 21.91 -9.40
CA PHE A 167 -6.32 22.67 -8.15
C PHE A 167 -5.22 22.29 -7.15
N ALA A 168 -4.86 21.00 -7.07
CA ALA A 168 -3.73 20.56 -6.25
C ALA A 168 -2.39 21.17 -6.71
N ASN A 169 -2.17 21.33 -8.01
CA ASN A 169 -0.98 21.99 -8.53
C ASN A 169 -0.91 23.46 -8.12
N ILE A 170 -2.05 24.17 -8.13
CA ILE A 170 -2.13 25.55 -7.61
C ILE A 170 -1.76 25.60 -6.12
N LEU A 171 -2.28 24.65 -5.32
CA LEU A 171 -1.99 24.55 -3.88
C LEU A 171 -0.53 24.21 -3.56
N LEU A 172 0.20 23.59 -4.50
CA LEU A 172 1.64 23.36 -4.35
C LEU A 172 2.42 24.68 -4.40
N GLU A 173 1.98 25.62 -5.24
CA GLU A 173 2.65 26.90 -5.49
C GLU A 173 2.14 28.03 -4.59
N THR A 174 0.88 27.96 -4.15
CA THR A 174 0.21 29.04 -3.41
C THR A 174 -0.41 28.50 -2.12
N ASP A 175 -0.11 29.16 -0.99
CA ASP A 175 -0.75 28.85 0.29
C ASP A 175 -2.24 29.19 0.27
N TRP A 176 -3.05 28.41 0.99
CA TRP A 176 -4.51 28.56 1.00
C TRP A 176 -4.97 29.98 1.31
N GLU A 177 -4.38 30.63 2.31
CA GLU A 177 -4.74 32.00 2.72
C GLU A 177 -4.38 33.07 1.69
N ALA A 178 -3.48 32.76 0.76
CA ALA A 178 -3.11 33.64 -0.34
C ALA A 178 -3.97 33.42 -1.59
N LEU A 179 -4.85 32.42 -1.60
CA LEU A 179 -5.72 32.15 -2.74
C LEU A 179 -6.84 33.20 -2.87
N PRO A 180 -7.23 33.55 -4.12
CA PRO A 180 -8.45 34.31 -4.37
C PRO A 180 -9.66 33.66 -3.70
N GLU A 181 -10.62 34.49 -3.26
CA GLU A 181 -11.85 34.02 -2.60
C GLU A 181 -12.62 33.01 -3.47
N GLU A 182 -12.66 33.25 -4.78
CA GLU A 182 -13.24 32.35 -5.77
C GLU A 182 -12.62 30.95 -5.73
N MET A 183 -11.31 30.83 -5.46
CA MET A 183 -10.63 29.54 -5.33
C MET A 183 -10.82 28.93 -3.94
N ARG A 184 -10.89 29.74 -2.87
CA ARG A 184 -11.19 29.25 -1.51
C ARG A 184 -12.62 28.71 -1.35
N SER A 185 -13.53 29.11 -2.24
CA SER A 185 -14.88 28.54 -2.35
C SER A 185 -14.95 27.17 -3.05
N LEU A 186 -13.83 26.68 -3.62
CA LEU A 186 -13.77 25.32 -4.16
C LEU A 186 -13.68 24.30 -3.03
N LYS A 187 -14.59 23.34 -3.04
CA LYS A 187 -14.68 22.25 -2.08
C LYS A 187 -14.58 20.90 -2.78
N GLY A 188 -14.02 19.92 -2.07
CA GLY A 188 -13.92 18.54 -2.51
C GLY A 188 -15.16 17.73 -2.15
N PHE A 189 -15.72 17.06 -3.13
CA PHE A 189 -16.81 16.11 -2.99
C PHE A 189 -16.33 14.72 -3.38
N PHE A 190 -16.65 13.71 -2.56
CA PHE A 190 -16.25 12.34 -2.82
C PHE A 190 -17.05 11.75 -3.98
N THR A 191 -16.43 10.86 -4.75
CA THR A 191 -17.09 10.08 -5.80
C THR A 191 -17.30 8.64 -5.34
N GLU A 192 -18.08 7.86 -6.09
CA GLU A 192 -18.29 6.44 -5.78
C GLU A 192 -17.00 5.62 -5.68
N LYS A 193 -15.93 6.03 -6.39
CA LYS A 193 -14.61 5.37 -6.32
C LYS A 193 -13.96 5.48 -4.93
N ALA A 194 -14.45 6.37 -4.08
CA ALA A 194 -13.96 6.58 -2.72
C ALA A 194 -14.67 5.71 -1.67
N SER A 195 -15.62 4.85 -2.08
CA SER A 195 -16.43 4.01 -1.16
C SER A 195 -15.58 3.24 -0.13
N GLU A 196 -14.47 2.64 -0.57
CA GLU A 196 -13.55 1.90 0.30
C GLU A 196 -12.97 2.75 1.44
N LEU A 197 -12.74 4.05 1.22
CA LEU A 197 -12.22 4.97 2.25
C LEU A 197 -13.16 5.09 3.46
N PHE A 198 -14.46 4.92 3.22
CA PHE A 198 -15.49 5.00 4.26
C PHE A 198 -15.75 3.61 4.86
N SER A 199 -15.97 2.58 4.04
CA SER A 199 -16.26 1.23 4.51
C SER A 199 -15.14 0.63 5.36
N ASP A 200 -13.88 0.90 5.02
CA ASP A 200 -12.71 0.39 5.74
C ASP A 200 -12.63 0.89 7.19
N THR A 201 -13.46 1.87 7.56
CA THR A 201 -13.47 2.47 8.90
C THR A 201 -14.67 2.06 9.74
N MET A 202 -15.69 1.44 9.14
CA MET A 202 -16.98 1.09 9.74
C MET A 202 -16.96 -0.22 10.53
N PRO A 203 -17.98 -0.50 11.38
CA PRO A 203 -18.09 -1.77 12.08
C PRO A 203 -18.09 -2.97 11.13
N LEU A 204 -17.31 -3.99 11.46
CA LEU A 204 -17.33 -5.26 10.75
C LEU A 204 -18.69 -5.95 10.99
N ALA A 205 -19.36 -6.42 9.93
CA ALA A 205 -20.69 -7.03 10.04
C ALA A 205 -20.73 -8.18 11.08
N LYS A 206 -21.68 -8.11 12.03
CA LYS A 206 -21.91 -9.15 13.05
C LYS A 206 -22.33 -10.45 12.35
N GLY A 207 -21.53 -11.50 12.48
CA GLY A 207 -21.81 -12.81 11.88
C GLY A 207 -20.60 -13.51 11.29
N ARG A 208 -19.49 -12.79 11.10
CA ARG A 208 -18.17 -13.41 10.98
C ARG A 208 -17.57 -13.39 12.38
N GLN A 209 -17.37 -14.54 13.01
CA GLN A 209 -16.29 -14.62 13.99
C GLN A 209 -15.04 -14.27 13.19
N VAL A 210 -14.61 -13.02 13.32
CA VAL A 210 -13.31 -12.61 12.86
C VAL A 210 -12.40 -13.10 13.97
N GLU A 211 -11.90 -14.32 13.79
CA GLU A 211 -10.57 -14.68 14.28
C GLU A 211 -9.71 -13.44 14.10
N THR A 212 -8.95 -13.08 15.13
CA THR A 212 -7.92 -12.05 15.03
C THR A 212 -7.18 -12.26 13.72
N VAL A 213 -7.50 -11.48 12.67
CA VAL A 213 -6.74 -11.50 11.42
C VAL A 213 -5.41 -10.86 11.78
N ASP A 214 -4.55 -11.71 12.29
CA ASP A 214 -3.12 -11.58 12.24
C ASP A 214 -2.79 -11.20 10.79
N ASP A 215 -2.09 -10.09 10.59
CA ASP A 215 -1.68 -9.63 9.25
C ASP A 215 -0.85 -10.71 8.52
N SER A 216 -0.35 -11.72 9.26
CA SER A 216 0.21 -12.97 8.72
C SER A 216 -0.70 -13.67 7.68
N ASP A 217 -2.02 -13.63 7.87
CA ASP A 217 -2.98 -14.38 7.05
C ASP A 217 -3.15 -13.80 5.63
N VAL A 218 -2.85 -12.52 5.40
CA VAL A 218 -3.01 -11.93 4.05
C VAL A 218 -1.95 -12.46 3.08
N SER A 219 -0.71 -12.59 3.54
CA SER A 219 0.39 -13.16 2.75
C SER A 219 0.14 -14.62 2.46
N ASP A 220 -0.26 -15.38 3.48
CA ASP A 220 -0.49 -16.82 3.40
C ASP A 220 -1.70 -17.15 2.51
N ARG A 221 -2.79 -16.39 2.64
CA ARG A 221 -3.95 -16.50 1.75
C ARG A 221 -3.59 -16.20 0.30
N ARG A 222 -2.81 -15.14 0.05
CA ARG A 222 -2.38 -14.80 -1.31
C ARG A 222 -1.46 -15.86 -1.90
N ALA A 223 -0.54 -16.40 -1.10
CA ALA A 223 0.33 -17.50 -1.51
C ALA A 223 -0.49 -18.75 -1.85
N LYS A 224 -1.48 -19.07 -1.03
CA LYS A 224 -2.40 -20.19 -1.24
C LYS A 224 -3.20 -20.02 -2.54
N GLU A 225 -3.82 -18.86 -2.78
CA GLU A 225 -4.54 -18.59 -4.03
C GLU A 225 -3.68 -18.81 -5.27
N ILE A 226 -2.43 -18.31 -5.25
CA ILE A 226 -1.49 -18.48 -6.37
C ILE A 226 -1.15 -19.95 -6.56
N ARG A 227 -0.85 -20.69 -5.49
CA ARG A 227 -0.56 -22.13 -5.57
C ARG A 227 -1.75 -22.93 -6.07
N ASP A 228 -2.95 -22.61 -5.59
CA ASP A 228 -4.18 -23.29 -6.00
C ASP A 228 -4.39 -23.11 -7.51
N ILE A 229 -4.17 -21.90 -8.04
CA ILE A 229 -4.23 -21.63 -9.50
C ILE A 229 -3.12 -22.39 -10.24
N GLU A 230 -1.88 -22.31 -9.77
CA GLU A 230 -0.71 -22.91 -10.43
C GLU A 230 -0.75 -24.45 -10.46
N THR A 231 -1.42 -25.07 -9.49
CA THR A 231 -1.56 -26.53 -9.39
C THR A 231 -2.83 -27.08 -10.04
N SER A 232 -3.92 -26.30 -10.06
CA SER A 232 -5.22 -26.77 -10.59
C SER A 232 -5.43 -26.49 -12.08
N LEU A 233 -4.69 -25.55 -12.68
CA LEU A 233 -4.92 -25.11 -14.05
C LEU A 233 -3.69 -25.31 -14.94
N PRO A 234 -3.91 -25.59 -16.25
CA PRO A 234 -2.81 -25.81 -17.18
C PRO A 234 -2.01 -24.53 -17.44
N TRP A 235 -0.71 -24.73 -17.66
CA TRP A 235 0.20 -23.69 -18.13
C TRP A 235 0.36 -23.82 -19.63
N VAL A 236 0.16 -22.73 -20.36
CA VAL A 236 0.38 -22.69 -21.82
C VAL A 236 1.78 -22.17 -22.06
N ARG A 237 2.61 -22.96 -22.74
CA ARG A 237 3.99 -22.60 -23.06
C ARG A 237 4.18 -22.58 -24.57
N TYR A 238 4.78 -21.50 -25.07
CA TYR A 238 5.12 -21.42 -26.48
C TYR A 238 6.15 -22.49 -26.87
N SER A 239 5.88 -23.16 -27.99
CA SER A 239 6.86 -23.95 -28.73
C SER A 239 6.60 -23.80 -30.24
N PRO A 240 7.64 -23.84 -31.08
CA PRO A 240 7.48 -23.85 -32.53
C PRO A 240 6.61 -24.99 -33.05
N GLU A 241 6.68 -26.17 -32.42
CA GLU A 241 5.96 -27.38 -32.87
C GLU A 241 4.45 -27.25 -32.64
N ALA A 242 4.04 -26.72 -31.49
CA ALA A 242 2.63 -26.62 -31.12
C ALA A 242 1.95 -25.37 -31.71
N HIS A 243 2.71 -24.32 -32.03
CA HIS A 243 2.14 -23.02 -32.36
C HIS A 243 2.61 -22.45 -33.70
N GLU A 244 3.61 -23.06 -34.33
CA GLU A 244 4.28 -22.69 -35.59
C GLU A 244 5.02 -21.33 -35.56
N SER A 245 4.45 -20.30 -34.93
CA SER A 245 5.07 -18.98 -34.82
C SER A 245 4.56 -18.21 -33.60
N LEU A 246 5.36 -17.27 -33.11
CA LEU A 246 4.95 -16.35 -32.04
C LEU A 246 3.69 -15.55 -32.42
N LYS A 247 3.52 -15.21 -33.70
CA LYS A 247 2.33 -14.48 -34.16
C LYS A 247 1.05 -15.31 -33.95
N LYS A 248 1.09 -16.60 -34.29
CA LYS A 248 -0.03 -17.52 -34.06
C LYS A 248 -0.27 -17.73 -32.56
N PHE A 249 0.80 -17.87 -31.78
CA PHE A 249 0.73 -17.98 -30.32
C PHE A 249 0.04 -16.78 -29.66
N PHE A 250 0.47 -15.55 -29.97
CA PHE A 250 -0.13 -14.34 -29.39
C PHE A 250 -1.60 -14.16 -29.78
N ARG A 251 -2.00 -14.62 -30.97
CA ARG A 251 -3.40 -14.59 -31.40
C ARG A 251 -4.25 -15.64 -30.67
N ALA A 252 -3.68 -16.81 -30.38
CA ALA A 252 -4.37 -17.89 -29.69
C ALA A 252 -4.52 -17.62 -28.18
N TYR A 253 -3.51 -16.97 -27.58
CA TYR A 253 -3.46 -16.69 -26.14
C TYR A 253 -3.14 -15.21 -25.86
N PRO A 254 -4.02 -14.25 -26.18
CA PRO A 254 -3.83 -12.86 -25.81
C PRO A 254 -4.11 -12.70 -24.31
N PRO A 255 -3.15 -12.24 -23.49
CA PRO A 255 -3.34 -12.14 -22.04
C PRO A 255 -4.58 -11.35 -21.64
N SER A 256 -4.93 -10.29 -22.38
CA SER A 256 -6.08 -9.43 -22.13
C SER A 256 -7.45 -10.11 -22.23
N THR A 257 -7.51 -11.30 -22.86
CA THR A 257 -8.76 -12.04 -23.13
C THR A 257 -8.72 -13.50 -22.70
N THR A 258 -7.56 -14.14 -22.62
CA THR A 258 -7.41 -15.49 -22.05
C THR A 258 -7.87 -15.47 -20.58
N GLU A 259 -8.76 -16.37 -20.19
CA GLU A 259 -9.39 -16.35 -18.86
C GLU A 259 -8.56 -17.13 -17.83
N GLN A 260 -8.37 -16.53 -16.64
CA GLN A 260 -7.64 -17.19 -15.55
C GLN A 260 -8.37 -18.42 -15.00
N SER A 261 -9.67 -18.60 -15.26
CA SER A 261 -10.40 -19.82 -14.89
C SER A 261 -10.04 -21.04 -15.75
N LYS A 262 -9.31 -20.85 -16.85
CA LYS A 262 -8.96 -21.91 -17.81
C LYS A 262 -7.47 -22.18 -17.88
N ILE A 263 -6.64 -21.17 -17.70
CA ILE A 263 -5.19 -21.22 -17.84
C ILE A 263 -4.56 -20.56 -16.61
N ALA A 264 -3.52 -21.16 -16.05
CA ALA A 264 -2.76 -20.57 -14.95
C ALA A 264 -1.83 -19.45 -15.44
N TRP A 265 -1.03 -19.76 -16.48
CA TRP A 265 0.00 -18.88 -17.02
C TRP A 265 0.20 -19.08 -18.53
N ILE A 266 0.54 -17.98 -19.22
CA ILE A 266 1.04 -17.99 -20.59
C ILE A 266 2.55 -17.73 -20.53
N CYS A 267 3.35 -18.66 -21.06
CA CYS A 267 4.78 -18.74 -20.82
C CYS A 267 5.60 -18.78 -22.10
N ILE A 268 6.83 -18.28 -22.01
CA ILE A 268 7.82 -18.39 -23.06
C ILE A 268 9.21 -18.57 -22.46
N ASP A 269 9.97 -19.50 -23.03
CA ASP A 269 11.32 -19.79 -22.58
C ASP A 269 12.34 -19.16 -23.53
N ASN A 270 13.48 -18.78 -22.97
CA ASN A 270 14.66 -18.45 -23.74
C ASN A 270 15.36 -19.76 -24.15
N PRO A 271 15.37 -20.12 -25.44
CA PRO A 271 15.98 -21.37 -25.90
C PRO A 271 17.50 -21.43 -25.67
N ARG A 272 18.15 -20.29 -25.39
CA ARG A 272 19.58 -20.21 -25.07
C ARG A 272 19.89 -20.32 -23.57
N ALA A 273 18.88 -20.32 -22.71
CA ALA A 273 19.07 -20.34 -21.25
C ALA A 273 19.15 -21.76 -20.64
N GLN A 274 19.31 -22.78 -21.51
CA GLN A 274 19.10 -24.20 -21.22
C GLN A 274 20.33 -25.04 -21.59
N GLU A 275 21.45 -24.85 -20.90
CA GLU A 275 22.46 -25.91 -20.75
C GLU A 275 22.90 -25.97 -19.27
N GLY A 276 22.62 -27.10 -18.60
CA GLY A 276 23.22 -27.43 -17.29
C GLY A 276 22.51 -26.93 -16.02
N ARG A 277 21.25 -26.50 -16.09
CA ARG A 277 20.54 -26.02 -14.90
C ARG A 277 20.08 -27.17 -14.01
N THR A 278 20.64 -27.29 -12.82
CA THR A 278 20.12 -28.16 -11.75
C THR A 278 18.94 -27.48 -11.06
N GLU A 279 17.79 -28.16 -10.98
CA GLU A 279 16.68 -27.73 -10.15
C GLU A 279 17.09 -27.80 -8.67
N GLY A 280 16.88 -26.71 -7.94
CA GLY A 280 17.10 -26.66 -6.49
C GLY A 280 16.08 -27.51 -5.72
N ASP A 281 16.44 -27.94 -4.51
CA ASP A 281 15.54 -28.69 -3.63
C ASP A 281 14.58 -27.74 -2.90
N VAL A 282 13.49 -27.38 -3.59
CA VAL A 282 12.44 -26.52 -3.06
C VAL A 282 11.79 -27.12 -1.81
N ALA A 283 11.63 -28.45 -1.76
CA ALA A 283 10.99 -29.11 -0.62
C ALA A 283 11.84 -29.01 0.64
N ALA A 284 13.17 -29.19 0.54
CA ALA A 284 14.09 -29.00 1.65
C ALA A 284 14.19 -27.52 2.05
N LEU A 285 14.13 -26.60 1.09
CA LEU A 285 14.08 -25.16 1.36
C LEU A 285 12.85 -24.78 2.19
N CYS A 286 11.65 -25.23 1.81
CA CYS A 286 10.43 -24.96 2.58
C CYS A 286 10.51 -25.55 4.00
N ARG A 287 10.96 -26.81 4.15
CA ARG A 287 11.15 -27.42 5.48
C ARG A 287 12.14 -26.65 6.36
N GLY A 288 13.27 -26.24 5.78
CA GLY A 288 14.27 -25.43 6.50
C GLY A 288 13.73 -24.05 6.88
N TRP A 289 12.90 -23.45 6.03
CA TRP A 289 12.24 -22.19 6.34
C TRP A 289 11.23 -22.32 7.49
N ASP A 290 10.41 -23.36 7.48
CA ASP A 290 9.45 -23.64 8.55
C ASP A 290 10.17 -23.83 9.90
N GLU A 291 11.30 -24.54 9.90
CA GLU A 291 12.13 -24.73 11.09
C GLU A 291 12.70 -23.42 11.63
N ILE A 292 13.20 -22.54 10.74
CA ILE A 292 13.69 -21.20 11.12
C ILE A 292 12.55 -20.37 11.69
N CYS A 293 11.38 -20.39 11.05
CA CYS A 293 10.22 -19.63 11.51
C CYS A 293 9.70 -20.10 12.88
N ALA A 294 9.86 -21.39 13.20
CA ALA A 294 9.44 -21.94 14.48
C ALA A 294 10.43 -21.65 15.61
N ASN A 295 11.73 -21.60 15.30
CA ASN A 295 12.79 -21.64 16.33
C ASN A 295 13.71 -20.41 16.35
N SER A 296 13.57 -19.47 15.42
CA SER A 296 14.51 -18.36 15.23
C SER A 296 13.86 -17.11 14.62
N GLU A 297 14.57 -15.99 14.63
CA GLU A 297 14.11 -14.76 13.98
C GLU A 297 14.29 -14.87 12.45
N ALA A 298 13.18 -14.91 11.73
CA ALA A 298 13.16 -14.99 10.29
C ALA A 298 13.73 -13.70 9.67
N SER A 299 14.68 -13.83 8.74
CA SER A 299 15.36 -12.69 8.14
C SER A 299 15.70 -12.94 6.66
N ILE A 300 16.06 -11.88 5.95
CA ILE A 300 16.56 -12.00 4.57
C ILE A 300 17.85 -12.82 4.52
N SER A 301 18.73 -12.69 5.53
CA SER A 301 19.97 -13.45 5.56
C SER A 301 19.72 -14.95 5.67
N GLU A 302 18.68 -15.37 6.39
CA GLU A 302 18.32 -16.78 6.50
C GLU A 302 17.73 -17.32 5.19
N LEU A 303 16.88 -16.53 4.51
CA LEU A 303 16.40 -16.85 3.16
C LEU A 303 17.57 -17.00 2.17
N ASP A 304 18.55 -16.08 2.24
CA ASP A 304 19.74 -16.14 1.39
C ASP A 304 20.54 -17.41 1.66
N LYS A 305 20.77 -17.77 2.94
CA LYS A 305 21.46 -19.03 3.29
C LYS A 305 20.72 -20.27 2.79
N LEU A 306 19.40 -20.33 2.95
CA LEU A 306 18.59 -21.45 2.47
C LEU A 306 18.61 -21.56 0.95
N ALA A 307 18.48 -20.44 0.24
CA ALA A 307 18.51 -20.39 -1.21
C ALA A 307 19.83 -20.96 -1.76
N HIS A 308 20.97 -20.55 -1.20
CA HIS A 308 22.27 -21.09 -1.59
C HIS A 308 22.42 -22.56 -1.22
N ARG A 309 22.04 -22.93 0.00
CA ARG A 309 22.16 -24.31 0.50
C ARG A 309 21.40 -25.31 -0.36
N PHE A 310 20.22 -24.92 -0.84
CA PHE A 310 19.33 -25.80 -1.60
C PHE A 310 19.27 -25.49 -3.11
N GLY A 311 20.12 -24.58 -3.61
CA GLY A 311 20.22 -24.27 -5.04
C GLY A 311 19.00 -23.56 -5.64
N VAL A 312 18.22 -22.83 -4.84
CA VAL A 312 17.03 -22.09 -5.29
C VAL A 312 17.40 -20.62 -5.52
N LEU A 313 18.17 -20.39 -6.58
CA LEU A 313 18.80 -19.08 -6.86
C LEU A 313 18.05 -18.26 -7.92
N SER A 314 17.03 -18.80 -8.58
CA SER A 314 16.29 -18.03 -9.58
C SER A 314 15.47 -16.90 -8.96
N GLY A 315 15.05 -15.96 -9.80
CA GLY A 315 14.12 -14.91 -9.40
C GLY A 315 13.55 -14.18 -10.60
N LYS A 316 12.69 -13.19 -10.34
CA LYS A 316 11.94 -12.51 -11.41
C LYS A 316 11.72 -11.03 -11.18
N TRP A 317 11.83 -10.27 -12.27
CA TRP A 317 11.30 -8.92 -12.38
C TRP A 317 9.77 -8.96 -12.52
N LEU A 318 9.06 -8.11 -11.77
CA LEU A 318 7.61 -8.02 -11.76
C LEU A 318 7.13 -6.74 -12.47
N ILE A 319 6.34 -6.89 -13.52
CA ILE A 319 5.79 -5.79 -14.33
C ILE A 319 4.27 -5.87 -14.30
N PHE A 320 3.60 -4.75 -14.04
CA PHE A 320 2.14 -4.70 -13.87
C PHE A 320 1.45 -3.83 -14.94
N PRO A 321 1.31 -4.30 -16.20
CA PRO A 321 0.62 -3.54 -17.22
C PRO A 321 -0.92 -3.57 -17.01
N PRO A 322 -1.64 -2.46 -17.31
CA PRO A 322 -3.10 -2.47 -17.37
C PRO A 322 -3.57 -3.30 -18.57
N ARG A 323 -4.80 -3.82 -18.49
CA ARG A 323 -5.43 -4.65 -19.54
C ARG A 323 -5.34 -4.05 -20.95
N GLY A 324 -5.48 -2.74 -21.09
CA GLY A 324 -5.49 -2.08 -22.40
C GLY A 324 -4.17 -2.17 -23.18
N ILE A 325 -3.05 -2.44 -22.51
CA ILE A 325 -1.71 -2.48 -23.15
C ILE A 325 -0.96 -3.79 -22.92
N VAL A 326 -1.53 -4.74 -22.16
CA VAL A 326 -0.82 -5.96 -21.75
C VAL A 326 -0.38 -6.80 -22.94
N ASP A 327 -1.19 -6.90 -24.00
CA ASP A 327 -0.89 -7.74 -25.16
C ASP A 327 0.35 -7.23 -25.91
N ASP A 328 0.46 -5.91 -26.10
CA ASP A 328 1.61 -5.27 -26.76
C ASP A 328 2.88 -5.33 -25.90
N VAL A 329 2.73 -5.16 -24.59
CA VAL A 329 3.82 -5.31 -23.63
C VAL A 329 4.33 -6.76 -23.64
N TRP A 330 3.42 -7.72 -23.52
CA TRP A 330 3.74 -9.14 -23.53
C TRP A 330 4.42 -9.55 -24.83
N ALA A 331 3.89 -9.12 -25.98
CA ALA A 331 4.47 -9.47 -27.28
C ALA A 331 5.92 -8.97 -27.44
N ARG A 332 6.26 -7.79 -26.89
CA ARG A 332 7.65 -7.28 -26.90
C ARG A 332 8.57 -8.11 -26.01
N ILE A 333 8.16 -8.36 -24.77
CA ILE A 333 8.92 -9.16 -23.80
C ILE A 333 9.12 -10.58 -24.33
N ALA A 334 8.05 -11.22 -24.78
CA ALA A 334 8.06 -12.60 -25.25
C ALA A 334 8.97 -12.78 -26.47
N ARG A 335 8.94 -11.85 -27.43
CA ARG A 335 9.89 -11.87 -28.57
C ARG A 335 11.33 -11.74 -28.11
N ALA A 336 11.63 -10.82 -27.20
CA ALA A 336 12.99 -10.60 -26.71
C ALA A 336 13.53 -11.81 -25.91
N THR A 337 12.68 -12.43 -25.09
CA THR A 337 13.00 -13.66 -24.35
C THR A 337 13.25 -14.82 -25.30
N HIS A 338 12.38 -15.06 -26.27
CA HIS A 338 12.55 -16.14 -27.24
C HIS A 338 13.75 -15.94 -28.17
N ALA A 339 14.09 -14.70 -28.52
CA ALA A 339 15.30 -14.36 -29.25
C ALA A 339 16.59 -14.55 -28.43
N GLY A 340 16.45 -14.86 -27.14
CA GLY A 340 17.55 -15.08 -26.20
C GLY A 340 18.28 -13.82 -25.77
N THR A 341 17.58 -12.69 -25.75
CA THR A 341 18.14 -11.39 -25.37
C THR A 341 17.64 -10.87 -24.02
N LEU A 342 16.62 -11.50 -23.44
CA LEU A 342 15.96 -11.07 -22.22
C LEU A 342 15.62 -12.23 -21.29
N GLY A 343 16.30 -12.29 -20.14
CA GLY A 343 16.05 -13.27 -19.09
C GLY A 343 16.19 -14.72 -19.55
N SER A 344 15.85 -15.66 -18.68
CA SER A 344 15.81 -17.09 -18.98
C SER A 344 14.44 -17.60 -19.37
N SER A 345 13.40 -16.95 -18.88
CA SER A 345 12.01 -17.20 -19.30
C SER A 345 11.15 -15.99 -18.93
N ALA A 346 9.94 -15.97 -19.45
CA ALA A 346 8.93 -15.01 -19.03
C ALA A 346 7.55 -15.67 -18.97
N LYS A 347 6.70 -15.17 -18.06
CA LYS A 347 5.28 -15.57 -17.99
C LYS A 347 4.38 -14.38 -17.75
N VAL A 348 3.16 -14.43 -18.27
CA VAL A 348 2.13 -13.41 -18.06
C VAL A 348 0.84 -14.03 -17.54
N SER A 349 0.22 -13.34 -16.58
CA SER A 349 -1.06 -13.77 -16.03
C SER A 349 -2.18 -13.56 -17.06
N PRO A 350 -3.12 -14.51 -17.18
CA PRO A 350 -4.35 -14.30 -17.93
C PRO A 350 -5.24 -13.21 -17.30
N ARG A 351 -6.36 -12.91 -17.94
CA ARG A 351 -7.38 -11.96 -17.48
C ARG A 351 -7.98 -12.43 -16.15
N ASN A 352 -7.90 -11.55 -15.16
CA ASN A 352 -8.56 -11.65 -13.86
C ASN A 352 -9.60 -10.52 -13.70
N ASP A 353 -10.38 -10.55 -12.62
CA ASP A 353 -11.43 -9.58 -12.33
C ASP A 353 -10.91 -8.23 -11.81
N ILE A 354 -9.62 -8.15 -11.46
CA ILE A 354 -8.96 -6.98 -10.86
C ILE A 354 -8.48 -6.00 -11.96
N GLY A 355 -8.50 -6.41 -13.24
CA GLY A 355 -8.20 -5.55 -14.39
C GLY A 355 -6.72 -5.22 -14.59
N SER A 356 -5.81 -5.74 -13.75
CA SER A 356 -4.36 -5.63 -13.89
C SER A 356 -3.71 -6.99 -14.10
N HIS A 357 -2.68 -7.02 -14.95
CA HIS A 357 -1.91 -8.23 -15.23
C HIS A 357 -0.54 -8.16 -14.54
N VAL A 358 0.10 -9.30 -14.37
CA VAL A 358 1.51 -9.38 -14.02
C VAL A 358 2.29 -10.11 -15.11
N ILE A 359 3.42 -9.54 -15.51
CA ILE A 359 4.43 -10.18 -16.33
C ILE A 359 5.66 -10.39 -15.45
N CYS A 360 6.12 -11.63 -15.39
CA CYS A 360 7.35 -12.02 -14.70
C CYS A 360 8.42 -12.32 -15.75
N VAL A 361 9.61 -11.75 -15.59
CA VAL A 361 10.79 -12.06 -16.42
C VAL A 361 11.90 -12.58 -15.53
N PHE A 362 12.34 -13.80 -15.78
CA PHE A 362 13.20 -14.55 -14.87
C PHE A 362 14.68 -14.36 -15.16
N THR A 363 15.49 -14.45 -14.11
CA THR A 363 16.94 -14.67 -14.18
C THR A 363 17.31 -15.87 -13.30
N ASP A 364 18.50 -16.41 -13.52
CA ASP A 364 18.86 -17.74 -13.02
C ASP A 364 19.48 -17.70 -11.63
N ASP A 365 20.13 -16.58 -11.32
CA ASP A 365 20.75 -16.33 -10.04
C ASP A 365 20.46 -14.88 -9.62
N TYR A 366 19.68 -14.69 -8.55
CA TYR A 366 19.37 -13.37 -8.01
C TYR A 366 20.55 -12.69 -7.33
N THR A 367 21.62 -13.45 -7.06
CA THR A 367 22.86 -12.94 -6.44
C THR A 367 23.83 -12.41 -7.49
N ASP A 368 23.67 -12.82 -8.76
CA ASP A 368 24.31 -12.20 -9.91
C ASP A 368 23.62 -10.86 -10.23
N TYR A 369 24.05 -9.83 -9.50
CA TYR A 369 23.50 -8.49 -9.64
C TYR A 369 23.70 -7.91 -11.05
N ASP A 370 24.78 -8.26 -11.74
CA ASP A 370 25.06 -7.76 -13.09
C ASP A 370 24.08 -8.34 -14.10
N GLU A 371 23.77 -9.64 -14.02
CA GLU A 371 22.75 -10.26 -14.86
C GLU A 371 21.34 -9.72 -14.53
N VAL A 372 21.00 -9.61 -13.24
CA VAL A 372 19.73 -9.01 -12.80
C VAL A 372 19.56 -7.59 -13.35
N ARG A 373 20.62 -6.78 -13.29
CA ARG A 373 20.65 -5.41 -13.81
C ARG A 373 20.62 -5.37 -15.34
N ARG A 374 21.35 -6.25 -16.03
CA ARG A 374 21.34 -6.35 -17.50
C ARG A 374 19.93 -6.63 -18.01
N VAL A 375 19.20 -7.55 -17.37
CA VAL A 375 17.80 -7.85 -17.70
C VAL A 375 16.90 -6.65 -17.42
N ARG A 376 17.11 -5.93 -16.31
CA ARG A 376 16.40 -4.68 -16.01
C ARG A 376 16.59 -3.60 -17.08
N ASP A 377 17.83 -3.42 -17.54
CA ASP A 377 18.16 -2.44 -18.58
C ASP A 377 17.54 -2.83 -19.93
N SER A 378 17.50 -4.13 -20.25
CA SER A 378 16.77 -4.63 -21.41
C SER A 378 15.26 -4.36 -21.31
N LEU A 379 14.65 -4.53 -20.13
CA LEU A 379 13.25 -4.13 -19.90
C LEU A 379 13.04 -2.62 -20.08
N ASN A 380 13.98 -1.79 -19.64
CA ASN A 380 13.94 -0.34 -19.86
C ASN A 380 13.95 0.00 -21.35
N ARG A 381 14.86 -0.61 -22.12
CA ARG A 381 14.93 -0.46 -23.59
C ARG A 381 13.65 -0.92 -24.30
N LEU A 382 12.93 -1.89 -23.74
CA LEU A 382 11.63 -2.34 -24.25
C LEU A 382 10.45 -1.43 -23.85
N GLY A 383 10.70 -0.39 -23.05
CA GLY A 383 9.72 0.65 -22.69
C GLY A 383 9.29 0.65 -21.22
N HIS A 384 9.85 -0.22 -20.36
CA HIS A 384 9.55 -0.25 -18.93
C HIS A 384 10.50 0.67 -18.15
N LYS A 385 10.23 1.97 -18.24
CA LYS A 385 11.11 3.00 -17.66
C LYS A 385 10.91 3.18 -16.16
N GLN A 386 9.70 2.97 -15.66
CA GLN A 386 9.36 3.08 -14.25
C GLN A 386 10.11 2.04 -13.39
N PRO A 387 10.42 2.35 -12.13
CA PRO A 387 11.02 1.39 -11.22
C PRO A 387 10.11 0.17 -11.01
N ILE A 388 10.70 -1.02 -11.12
CA ILE A 388 10.00 -2.29 -10.91
C ILE A 388 10.69 -3.09 -9.80
N GLY A 389 10.00 -4.08 -9.24
CA GLY A 389 10.52 -4.91 -8.16
C GLY A 389 11.08 -6.23 -8.68
N TYR A 390 12.19 -6.68 -8.11
CA TYR A 390 12.74 -8.02 -8.34
C TYR A 390 12.45 -8.92 -7.14
N LYS A 391 11.80 -10.06 -7.35
CA LYS A 391 11.47 -11.04 -6.31
C LYS A 391 12.26 -12.34 -6.54
N PRO A 392 13.20 -12.70 -5.65
CA PRO A 392 13.81 -14.04 -5.64
C PRO A 392 12.75 -15.14 -5.49
N ASP A 393 12.96 -16.29 -6.12
CA ASP A 393 12.00 -17.40 -6.06
C ASP A 393 11.94 -18.03 -4.67
N VAL A 394 13.04 -18.01 -3.90
CA VAL A 394 13.02 -18.35 -2.47
C VAL A 394 11.95 -17.56 -1.70
N TYR A 395 11.71 -16.29 -2.02
CA TYR A 395 10.64 -15.51 -1.37
C TYR A 395 9.23 -15.97 -1.79
N THR A 396 9.10 -16.51 -2.99
CA THR A 396 7.84 -17.11 -3.45
C THR A 396 7.59 -18.44 -2.74
N TYR A 397 8.59 -19.30 -2.61
CA TYR A 397 8.46 -20.61 -1.96
C TYR A 397 8.31 -20.54 -0.44
N CYS A 398 8.90 -19.52 0.18
CA CYS A 398 8.82 -19.24 1.62
C CYS A 398 7.65 -18.30 2.00
N ASP A 399 6.68 -18.10 1.10
CA ASP A 399 5.47 -17.30 1.34
C ASP A 399 5.71 -15.86 1.80
N VAL A 400 6.82 -15.28 1.36
CA VAL A 400 7.16 -13.87 1.59
C VAL A 400 6.43 -13.00 0.54
N TYR A 401 5.17 -12.69 0.79
CA TYR A 401 4.37 -11.74 0.00
C TYR A 401 4.16 -10.43 0.77
N LYS A 402 3.49 -9.47 0.13
CA LYS A 402 3.13 -8.20 0.78
C LYS A 402 2.26 -8.50 2.00
N GLY A 403 2.67 -8.01 3.17
CA GLY A 403 1.96 -8.26 4.43
C GLY A 403 2.45 -9.49 5.21
N ASN A 404 3.52 -10.17 4.78
CA ASN A 404 4.03 -11.33 5.53
C ASN A 404 4.38 -10.98 6.99
N ARG A 405 4.18 -11.97 7.88
CA ARG A 405 4.37 -11.87 9.34
C ARG A 405 5.78 -11.47 9.79
N TRP A 406 6.78 -11.77 8.96
CA TRP A 406 8.19 -11.49 9.25
C TRP A 406 8.61 -10.08 8.86
N ASN A 407 7.71 -9.31 8.22
CA ASN A 407 7.98 -7.97 7.72
C ASN A 407 9.17 -7.91 6.74
N ILE A 408 9.43 -9.01 6.04
CA ILE A 408 10.47 -9.07 5.01
C ILE A 408 9.91 -8.40 3.75
N PRO A 409 10.61 -7.41 3.14
CA PRO A 409 10.18 -6.84 1.87
C PRO A 409 10.00 -7.95 0.81
N PRO A 410 8.86 -8.01 0.09
CA PRO A 410 8.58 -9.09 -0.86
C PRO A 410 9.41 -9.01 -2.15
N THR A 411 10.30 -8.03 -2.26
CA THR A 411 11.22 -7.82 -3.38
C THR A 411 12.61 -7.47 -2.84
N ARG A 412 13.65 -8.04 -3.43
CA ARG A 412 15.06 -7.82 -3.06
C ARG A 412 15.63 -6.55 -3.68
N TYR A 413 15.39 -6.34 -4.97
CA TYR A 413 15.85 -5.15 -5.69
C TYR A 413 14.69 -4.31 -6.17
N ARG A 414 14.92 -3.01 -6.29
CA ARG A 414 14.03 -2.05 -6.94
C ARG A 414 14.87 -1.10 -7.78
N LEU A 415 14.80 -1.27 -9.10
CA LEU A 415 15.61 -0.57 -10.10
C LEU A 415 14.72 0.04 -11.17
#